data_AF-A0A2K2VXI5-F1
#
_entry.id   AF-A0A2K2VXI5-F1
#
_cell.length_a   1.000
_cell.length_b   1.000
_cell.length_c   1.000
_cell.angle_alpha   90.00
_cell.angle_beta   90.00
_cell.angle_gamma   90.00
#
_symmetry.space_group_name_H-M   'P 1'
#
loop_
_entity.id
_entity.type
_entity.pdbx_description
1 polymer ?
#
loop_
_entity_poly.entity_id
_entity_poly.type
_entity_poly.pdbx_seq_one_letter_code
_entity_poly.pdbx_strand_id
1 'polypeptide(L)'
;EIIYPEMVTIRTLDLGADKVPTRMRKLGETNPALGLRSIRLCLQEDELFRTQLRAILRVSGITKNVRIMFPMISGLGELHAAKDILNQVKQSLIQESIEVDQDLQVGIMIEVPSAVAVADLLAKEVDFFSIGTNDLVQFALAIDRVNENVAHLYEPLHPAILRMVKQAADAGRLAGIPVSLCGELAAEPLYAPILLGFELDSLSMNPMAVPRVKKIIRNANLEESKVYLQEVLQLSTASKVNEYLCNLAWRRFREDFELFEDEMGRVPAANGNPQ
;
A
#
# COMPACT_ATOMS: atom_id res chain seq x y z
N GLU A 1 -6.89 -17.16 17.58
CA GLU A 1 -6.12 -16.86 18.82
C GLU A 1 -4.84 -16.07 18.55
N ILE A 2 -3.95 -16.48 17.65
CA ILE A 2 -2.60 -15.88 17.51
C ILE A 2 -2.57 -14.35 17.24
N ILE A 3 -3.56 -13.79 16.52
CA ILE A 3 -3.58 -12.36 16.14
C ILE A 3 -4.59 -11.55 16.97
N TYR A 4 -5.54 -12.21 17.65
CA TYR A 4 -6.54 -11.49 18.45
C TYR A 4 -5.87 -10.93 19.72
N PRO A 5 -6.13 -9.67 20.13
CA PRO A 5 -7.18 -8.76 19.65
C PRO A 5 -6.75 -7.76 18.56
N GLU A 6 -5.57 -7.92 17.95
CA GLU A 6 -5.06 -6.96 16.95
C GLU A 6 -5.92 -6.91 15.68
N MET A 7 -6.02 -5.73 15.08
CA MET A 7 -6.84 -5.52 13.88
C MET A 7 -6.29 -6.26 12.65
N VAL A 8 -7.16 -6.96 11.95
CA VAL A 8 -6.86 -7.66 10.69
C VAL A 8 -7.55 -6.95 9.53
N THR A 9 -6.77 -6.52 8.54
CA THR A 9 -7.29 -5.93 7.30
C THR A 9 -7.45 -7.02 6.25
N ILE A 10 -8.69 -7.37 5.90
CA ILE A 10 -8.96 -8.30 4.81
C ILE A 10 -9.13 -7.51 3.52
N ARG A 11 -8.15 -7.64 2.62
CA ARG A 11 -8.28 -7.15 1.25
C ARG A 11 -9.18 -8.09 0.47
N THR A 12 -10.18 -7.55 -0.22
CA THR A 12 -11.03 -8.35 -1.10
C THR A 12 -10.22 -8.89 -2.28
N LEU A 13 -10.85 -9.71 -3.13
CA LEU A 13 -10.18 -10.37 -4.23
C LEU A 13 -9.35 -9.38 -5.07
N ASP A 14 -8.05 -9.64 -5.13
CA ASP A 14 -7.09 -8.91 -5.96
C ASP A 14 -6.37 -9.91 -6.88
N LEU A 15 -7.06 -10.28 -7.95
CA LEU A 15 -6.53 -11.15 -9.00
C LEU A 15 -6.62 -10.42 -10.33
N GLY A 16 -5.52 -10.42 -11.08
CA GLY A 16 -5.49 -10.11 -12.50
C GLY A 16 -5.94 -11.30 -13.34
N ALA A 17 -6.30 -11.06 -14.61
CA ALA A 17 -6.71 -12.10 -15.57
C ALA A 17 -5.67 -13.23 -15.75
N ASP A 18 -4.40 -12.95 -15.43
CA ASP A 18 -3.26 -13.86 -15.44
C ASP A 18 -3.33 -14.96 -14.36
N LYS A 19 -3.91 -14.64 -13.19
CA LYS A 19 -4.01 -15.54 -12.01
C LYS A 19 -5.38 -16.19 -11.82
N VAL A 20 -6.33 -15.93 -12.72
CA VAL A 20 -7.67 -16.53 -12.65
C VAL A 20 -7.63 -17.96 -13.20
N PRO A 21 -8.31 -18.95 -12.57
CA PRO A 21 -8.40 -20.31 -13.08
C PRO A 21 -8.83 -20.34 -14.56
N THR A 22 -8.28 -21.28 -15.33
CA THR A 22 -8.41 -21.38 -16.80
C THR A 22 -9.83 -21.24 -17.36
N ARG A 23 -10.88 -21.54 -16.56
CA ARG A 23 -12.28 -21.34 -16.94
C ARG A 23 -12.71 -19.87 -17.12
N MET A 24 -12.06 -18.93 -16.43
CA MET A 24 -12.32 -17.50 -16.52
C MET A 24 -11.32 -16.75 -17.41
N ARG A 25 -10.24 -17.40 -17.87
CA ARG A 25 -9.29 -16.88 -18.90
C ARG A 25 -9.93 -16.66 -20.28
N LYS A 26 -11.26 -16.70 -20.41
CA LYS A 26 -11.98 -16.58 -21.68
C LYS A 26 -11.81 -15.21 -22.35
N LEU A 27 -11.28 -14.22 -21.65
CA LEU A 27 -10.95 -12.92 -22.20
C LEU A 27 -9.44 -12.88 -22.42
N GLY A 28 -8.99 -13.08 -23.66
CA GLY A 28 -7.60 -12.87 -24.07
C GLY A 28 -7.24 -11.38 -24.03
N GLU A 29 -7.25 -10.79 -22.84
CA GLU A 29 -6.96 -9.38 -22.64
C GLU A 29 -5.51 -9.09 -23.03
N THR A 30 -5.33 -8.08 -23.87
CA THR A 30 -3.99 -7.66 -24.32
C THR A 30 -3.16 -7.06 -23.17
N ASN A 31 -3.83 -6.46 -22.16
CA ASN A 31 -3.17 -5.83 -21.01
C ASN A 31 -3.87 -6.22 -19.69
N PRO A 32 -3.64 -7.44 -19.17
CA PRO A 32 -4.30 -7.93 -17.95
C PRO A 32 -4.17 -7.00 -16.73
N ALA A 33 -3.03 -6.32 -16.59
CA ALA A 33 -2.79 -5.38 -15.50
C ALA A 33 -3.74 -4.17 -15.53
N LEU A 34 -4.20 -3.77 -16.72
CA LEU A 34 -5.09 -2.62 -16.96
C LEU A 34 -6.54 -3.04 -17.25
N GLY A 35 -6.84 -4.34 -17.22
CA GLY A 35 -8.12 -4.90 -17.65
C GLY A 35 -9.08 -5.24 -16.52
N LEU A 36 -9.87 -6.30 -16.72
CA LEU A 36 -10.88 -6.78 -15.78
C LEU A 36 -10.22 -7.55 -14.62
N ARG A 37 -9.85 -6.81 -13.58
CA ARG A 37 -9.21 -7.37 -12.37
C ARG A 37 -9.80 -6.82 -11.09
N SER A 38 -9.50 -7.51 -10.00
CA SER A 38 -9.69 -7.01 -8.63
C SER A 38 -11.12 -6.50 -8.38
N ILE A 39 -11.31 -5.23 -7.96
CA ILE A 39 -12.67 -4.71 -7.71
C ILE A 39 -13.56 -4.70 -8.96
N ARG A 40 -13.00 -4.48 -10.16
CA ARG A 40 -13.79 -4.46 -11.41
C ARG A 40 -14.33 -5.84 -11.72
N LEU A 41 -13.51 -6.88 -11.51
CA LEU A 41 -13.98 -8.26 -11.63
C LEU A 41 -15.05 -8.56 -10.58
N CYS A 42 -14.87 -8.10 -9.34
CA CYS A 42 -15.87 -8.27 -8.27
C CYS A 42 -17.22 -7.60 -8.61
N LEU A 43 -17.19 -6.41 -9.19
CA LEU A 43 -18.40 -5.68 -9.60
C LEU A 43 -19.09 -6.32 -10.80
N GLN A 44 -18.34 -6.97 -11.70
CA GLN A 44 -18.91 -7.71 -12.83
C GLN A 44 -19.47 -9.07 -12.41
N GLU A 45 -18.74 -9.81 -11.57
CA GLU A 45 -19.10 -11.15 -11.09
C GLU A 45 -19.71 -11.05 -9.68
N ASP A 46 -20.90 -10.44 -9.60
CA ASP A 46 -21.58 -10.09 -8.34
C ASP A 46 -21.67 -11.25 -7.33
N GLU A 47 -22.03 -12.47 -7.78
CA GLU A 47 -22.13 -13.65 -6.91
C GLU A 47 -20.79 -14.03 -6.24
N LEU A 48 -19.68 -13.90 -6.97
CA LEU A 48 -18.34 -14.13 -6.43
C LEU A 48 -18.03 -13.13 -5.32
N PHE A 49 -18.34 -11.86 -5.57
CA PHE A 49 -18.09 -10.79 -4.62
C PHE A 49 -18.96 -10.93 -3.37
N ARG A 50 -20.28 -11.14 -3.54
CA ARG A 50 -21.22 -11.38 -2.44
C ARG A 50 -20.79 -12.55 -1.56
N THR A 51 -20.32 -13.65 -2.16
CA THR A 51 -19.81 -14.80 -1.41
C THR A 51 -18.66 -14.41 -0.49
N GLN A 52 -17.69 -13.64 -0.99
CA GLN A 52 -16.56 -13.15 -0.20
C GLN A 52 -17.01 -12.18 0.90
N LEU A 53 -17.85 -11.18 0.57
CA LEU A 53 -18.35 -10.19 1.52
C LEU A 53 -19.15 -10.84 2.65
N ARG A 54 -19.99 -11.83 2.32
CA ARG A 54 -20.78 -12.58 3.30
C ARG A 54 -19.87 -13.30 4.30
N ALA A 55 -18.76 -13.89 3.83
CA ALA A 55 -17.80 -14.55 4.71
C ALA A 55 -17.09 -13.55 5.64
N ILE A 56 -16.66 -12.39 5.11
CA ILE A 56 -16.00 -11.32 5.88
C ILE A 56 -16.94 -10.75 6.95
N LEU A 57 -18.19 -10.45 6.59
CA LEU A 57 -19.19 -9.92 7.52
C LEU A 57 -19.48 -10.90 8.66
N ARG A 58 -19.59 -12.20 8.36
CA ARG A 58 -19.79 -13.23 9.39
C ARG A 58 -18.63 -13.32 10.39
N VAL A 59 -17.39 -13.31 9.92
CA VAL A 59 -16.23 -13.35 10.83
C VAL A 59 -16.10 -12.06 11.63
N SER A 60 -16.45 -10.91 11.02
CA SER A 60 -16.45 -9.62 11.73
C SER A 60 -17.44 -9.60 12.89
N GLY A 61 -18.64 -10.17 12.71
CA GLY A 61 -19.65 -10.28 13.78
C GLY A 61 -19.14 -11.02 15.01
N ILE A 62 -18.34 -12.07 14.81
CA ILE A 62 -17.80 -12.93 15.87
C ILE A 62 -16.60 -12.28 16.57
N THR A 63 -15.68 -11.69 15.81
CA THR A 63 -14.34 -11.34 16.30
C THR A 63 -14.15 -9.85 16.58
N LYS A 64 -14.93 -8.98 15.93
CA LYS A 64 -14.89 -7.51 16.11
C LYS A 64 -13.51 -6.86 15.91
N ASN A 65 -12.54 -7.58 15.33
CA ASN A 65 -11.18 -7.09 15.04
C ASN A 65 -10.84 -7.19 13.55
N VAL A 66 -11.85 -7.20 12.68
CA VAL A 66 -11.71 -7.31 11.23
C VAL A 66 -12.15 -6.00 10.59
N ARG A 67 -11.40 -5.56 9.58
CA ARG A 67 -11.81 -4.49 8.67
C ARG A 67 -11.62 -4.93 7.22
N ILE A 68 -12.38 -4.34 6.31
CA ILE A 68 -12.36 -4.71 4.89
C ILE A 68 -11.68 -3.61 4.07
N MET A 69 -10.96 -4.01 3.02
CA MET A 69 -10.33 -3.08 2.09
C MET A 69 -10.56 -3.47 0.64
N PHE A 70 -10.98 -2.51 -0.19
CA PHE A 70 -11.14 -2.71 -1.64
C PHE A 70 -9.86 -2.32 -2.42
N PRO A 71 -9.29 -3.24 -3.23
CA PRO A 71 -8.16 -2.95 -4.13
C PRO A 71 -8.63 -2.28 -5.42
N MET A 72 -7.70 -1.69 -6.18
CA MET A 72 -7.90 -1.16 -7.53
C MET A 72 -9.04 -0.13 -7.68
N ILE A 73 -9.39 0.56 -6.59
CA ILE A 73 -10.31 1.70 -6.64
C ILE A 73 -9.61 2.83 -7.40
N SER A 74 -10.26 3.34 -8.44
CA SER A 74 -9.78 4.44 -9.27
C SER A 74 -10.53 5.75 -9.01
N GLY A 75 -11.69 5.69 -8.33
CA GLY A 75 -12.50 6.84 -7.94
C GLY A 75 -13.80 6.47 -7.23
N LEU A 76 -14.64 7.47 -6.92
CA LEU A 76 -15.86 7.31 -6.13
C LEU A 76 -16.91 6.35 -6.72
N GLY A 77 -17.00 6.25 -8.06
CA GLY A 77 -17.99 5.40 -8.71
C GLY A 77 -17.83 3.92 -8.35
N GLU A 78 -16.60 3.39 -8.45
CA GLU A 78 -16.29 2.00 -8.07
C GLU A 78 -16.45 1.80 -6.55
N LEU A 79 -16.07 2.80 -5.74
CA LEU A 79 -16.22 2.74 -4.29
C LEU A 79 -17.69 2.65 -3.87
N HIS A 80 -18.56 3.49 -4.43
CA HIS A 80 -19.98 3.48 -4.12
C HIS A 80 -20.62 2.16 -4.52
N ALA A 81 -20.34 1.67 -5.74
CA ALA A 81 -20.86 0.38 -6.19
C ALA A 81 -20.43 -0.78 -5.24
N ALA A 82 -19.18 -0.76 -4.77
CA ALA A 82 -18.69 -1.75 -3.82
C ALA A 82 -19.37 -1.66 -2.45
N LYS A 83 -19.54 -0.44 -1.91
CA LYS A 83 -20.24 -0.17 -0.64
C LYS A 83 -21.72 -0.58 -0.72
N ASP A 84 -22.37 -0.36 -1.86
CA ASP A 84 -23.77 -0.74 -2.07
C ASP A 84 -23.97 -2.26 -1.99
N ILE A 85 -23.11 -3.04 -2.65
CA ILE A 85 -23.17 -4.51 -2.58
C ILE A 85 -22.86 -4.98 -1.15
N LEU A 86 -21.84 -4.41 -0.49
CA LEU A 86 -21.53 -4.71 0.91
C LEU A 86 -22.73 -4.47 1.83
N ASN A 87 -23.40 -3.33 1.69
CA ASN A 87 -24.59 -3.00 2.48
C ASN A 87 -25.73 -3.97 2.21
N GLN A 88 -25.99 -4.34 0.96
CA GLN A 88 -27.02 -5.34 0.63
C GLN A 88 -26.73 -6.70 1.27
N VAL A 89 -25.48 -7.17 1.20
CA VAL A 89 -25.07 -8.45 1.83
C VAL A 89 -25.20 -8.37 3.35
N LYS A 90 -24.80 -7.25 3.97
CA LYS A 90 -24.98 -7.00 5.41
C LYS A 90 -26.45 -7.08 5.80
N GLN A 91 -27.35 -6.44 5.05
CA GLN A 91 -28.79 -6.50 5.32
C GLN A 91 -29.37 -7.92 5.16
N SER A 92 -28.94 -8.67 4.14
CA SER A 92 -29.35 -10.08 3.97
C SER A 92 -28.96 -10.93 5.18
N LEU A 93 -27.73 -10.79 5.68
CA LEU A 93 -27.26 -11.52 6.86
C LEU A 93 -28.07 -11.17 8.12
N ILE A 94 -28.41 -9.90 8.31
CA ILE A 94 -29.24 -9.46 9.43
C ILE A 94 -30.64 -10.08 9.33
N GLN A 95 -31.24 -10.13 8.14
CA GLN A 95 -32.55 -10.78 7.92
C GLN A 95 -32.50 -12.29 8.19
N GLU A 96 -31.37 -12.93 7.89
CA GLU A 96 -31.10 -14.33 8.24
C GLU A 96 -30.77 -14.56 9.73
N SER A 97 -30.83 -13.50 10.56
CA SER A 97 -30.46 -13.53 11.98
C SER A 97 -29.00 -13.97 12.22
N ILE A 98 -28.10 -13.64 11.29
CA ILE A 98 -26.67 -13.89 11.42
C ILE A 98 -26.00 -12.63 11.95
N GLU A 99 -25.20 -12.78 13.00
CA GLU A 99 -24.45 -11.68 13.61
C GLU A 99 -23.44 -11.07 12.64
N VAL A 100 -23.43 -9.74 12.57
CA VAL A 100 -22.52 -8.94 11.74
C VAL A 100 -21.96 -7.79 12.56
N ASP A 101 -20.78 -7.31 12.18
CA ASP A 101 -20.29 -6.06 12.75
C ASP A 101 -20.97 -4.85 12.14
N GLN A 102 -21.67 -4.08 12.97
CA GLN A 102 -22.37 -2.88 12.51
C GLN A 102 -21.39 -1.75 12.18
N ASP A 103 -20.24 -1.76 12.86
CA ASP A 103 -19.20 -0.73 12.76
C ASP A 103 -17.99 -1.24 11.96
N LEU A 104 -18.20 -2.23 11.09
CA LEU A 104 -17.15 -2.77 10.22
C LEU A 104 -16.50 -1.63 9.42
N GLN A 105 -15.22 -1.38 9.69
CA GLN A 105 -14.45 -0.38 8.97
C GLN A 105 -14.21 -0.80 7.52
N VAL A 106 -14.45 0.12 6.59
CA VAL A 106 -14.26 -0.03 5.15
C VAL A 106 -13.17 0.93 4.70
N GLY A 107 -12.08 0.38 4.16
CA GLY A 107 -10.98 1.15 3.58
C GLY A 107 -10.78 0.85 2.11
N ILE A 108 -9.83 1.55 1.51
CA ILE A 108 -9.39 1.31 0.13
C ILE A 108 -7.88 1.25 0.03
N MET A 109 -7.41 0.51 -0.97
CA MET A 109 -6.01 0.56 -1.37
C MET A 109 -5.79 1.75 -2.31
N ILE A 110 -4.90 2.66 -1.94
CA ILE A 110 -4.44 3.74 -2.83
C ILE A 110 -3.28 3.20 -3.67
N GLU A 111 -3.62 2.62 -4.81
CA GLU A 111 -2.65 1.99 -5.73
C GLU A 111 -2.85 2.38 -7.20
N VAL A 112 -3.85 3.22 -7.49
CA VAL A 112 -4.11 3.75 -8.83
C VAL A 112 -3.83 5.26 -8.82
N PRO A 113 -3.09 5.83 -9.79
CA PRO A 113 -2.78 7.26 -9.82
C PRO A 113 -4.01 8.17 -9.77
N SER A 114 -5.12 7.75 -10.38
CA SER A 114 -6.38 8.49 -10.31
C SER A 114 -6.94 8.56 -8.89
N ALA A 115 -6.81 7.50 -8.10
CA ALA A 115 -7.23 7.51 -6.69
C ALA A 115 -6.37 8.45 -5.84
N VAL A 116 -5.08 8.59 -6.15
CA VAL A 116 -4.24 9.62 -5.52
C VAL A 116 -4.74 11.01 -5.88
N ALA A 117 -5.08 11.24 -7.16
CA ALA A 117 -5.53 12.54 -7.64
C ALA A 117 -6.85 13.00 -7.00
N VAL A 118 -7.72 12.07 -6.58
CA VAL A 118 -8.98 12.36 -5.89
C VAL A 118 -9.01 11.84 -4.45
N ALA A 119 -7.84 11.69 -3.81
CA ALA A 119 -7.73 11.09 -2.48
C ALA A 119 -8.51 11.89 -1.41
N ASP A 120 -8.62 13.21 -1.57
CA ASP A 120 -9.40 14.09 -0.69
C ASP A 120 -10.91 13.81 -0.75
N LEU A 121 -11.42 13.39 -1.91
CA LEU A 121 -12.81 12.98 -2.08
C LEU A 121 -13.04 11.59 -1.51
N LEU A 122 -12.12 10.66 -1.80
CA LEU A 122 -12.20 9.28 -1.31
C LEU A 122 -12.10 9.21 0.22
N ALA A 123 -11.25 10.04 0.84
CA ALA A 123 -11.00 10.01 2.28
C ALA A 123 -12.23 10.38 3.12
N LYS A 124 -13.23 11.05 2.52
CA LYS A 124 -14.50 11.38 3.18
C LYS A 124 -15.47 10.20 3.21
N GLU A 125 -15.21 9.15 2.43
CA GLU A 125 -16.12 8.04 2.18
C GLU A 125 -15.63 6.71 2.74
N VAL A 126 -14.43 6.68 3.35
CA VAL A 126 -13.80 5.47 3.88
C VAL A 126 -13.23 5.73 5.27
N ASP A 127 -13.01 4.65 6.01
CA ASP A 127 -12.49 4.71 7.39
C ASP A 127 -10.95 4.70 7.44
N PHE A 128 -10.28 4.28 6.38
CA PHE A 128 -8.82 4.24 6.30
C PHE A 128 -8.30 4.09 4.86
N PHE A 129 -7.04 4.45 4.66
CA PHE A 129 -6.28 4.15 3.45
C PHE A 129 -5.16 3.15 3.70
N SER A 130 -4.87 2.32 2.69
CA SER A 130 -3.58 1.64 2.59
C SER A 130 -2.94 1.95 1.25
N ILE A 131 -1.78 2.59 1.25
CA ILE A 131 -1.04 2.89 0.02
C ILE A 131 -0.36 1.60 -0.44
N GLY A 132 -0.74 1.13 -1.63
CA GLY A 132 -0.17 -0.06 -2.27
C GLY A 132 0.93 0.35 -3.25
N THR A 133 2.18 0.44 -2.79
CA THR A 133 3.24 1.04 -3.62
C THR A 133 3.56 0.24 -4.87
N ASN A 134 3.34 -1.08 -4.82
CA ASN A 134 3.68 -1.97 -5.92
C ASN A 134 2.92 -1.65 -7.21
N ASP A 135 1.59 -1.62 -7.13
CA ASP A 135 0.74 -1.31 -8.26
C ASP A 135 0.76 0.21 -8.55
N LEU A 136 0.93 1.06 -7.53
CA LEU A 136 1.10 2.50 -7.73
C LEU A 136 2.32 2.84 -8.60
N VAL A 137 3.48 2.24 -8.33
CA VAL A 137 4.70 2.46 -9.13
C VAL A 137 4.49 1.96 -10.55
N GLN A 138 3.94 0.76 -10.71
CA GLN A 138 3.66 0.17 -12.01
C GLN A 138 2.75 1.05 -12.87
N PHE A 139 1.64 1.54 -12.31
CA PHE A 139 0.69 2.35 -13.08
C PHE A 139 1.14 3.80 -13.26
N ALA A 140 1.80 4.41 -12.28
CA ALA A 140 2.28 5.79 -12.39
C ALA A 140 3.45 5.92 -13.37
N LEU A 141 4.34 4.92 -13.43
CA LEU A 141 5.47 4.92 -14.34
C LEU A 141 5.19 4.17 -15.66
N ALA A 142 4.02 3.53 -15.77
CA ALA A 142 3.63 2.69 -16.90
C ALA A 142 4.62 1.55 -17.18
N ILE A 143 5.07 0.87 -16.12
CA ILE A 143 6.08 -0.20 -16.19
C ILE A 143 5.53 -1.48 -15.58
N ASP A 144 5.43 -2.52 -16.39
CA ASP A 144 5.14 -3.85 -15.91
C ASP A 144 6.38 -4.46 -15.24
N ARG A 145 6.34 -4.61 -13.92
CA ARG A 145 7.44 -5.17 -13.13
C ARG A 145 7.71 -6.66 -13.39
N VAL A 146 6.77 -7.40 -14.00
CA VAL A 146 7.01 -8.79 -14.41
C VAL A 146 7.59 -8.90 -15.82
N ASN A 147 7.61 -7.81 -16.58
CA ASN A 147 8.18 -7.79 -17.91
C ASN A 147 9.68 -7.52 -17.84
N GLU A 148 10.49 -8.58 -18.04
CA GLU A 148 11.96 -8.53 -17.95
C GLU A 148 12.61 -7.43 -18.80
N ASN A 149 12.00 -7.03 -19.91
CA ASN A 149 12.54 -5.99 -20.80
C ASN A 149 12.47 -4.58 -20.19
N VAL A 150 11.56 -4.34 -19.24
CA VAL A 150 11.33 -3.01 -18.64
C VAL A 150 11.35 -3.02 -17.12
N ALA A 151 11.43 -4.19 -16.47
CA ALA A 151 11.45 -4.31 -15.01
C ALA A 151 12.59 -3.50 -14.36
N HIS A 152 13.71 -3.31 -15.06
CA HIS A 152 14.83 -2.48 -14.61
C HIS A 152 14.49 -0.97 -14.51
N LEU A 153 13.39 -0.53 -15.09
CA LEU A 153 12.88 0.85 -14.99
C LEU A 153 11.93 1.04 -13.79
N TYR A 154 11.47 -0.06 -13.16
CA TYR A 154 10.60 0.00 -12.00
C TYR A 154 11.37 0.65 -10.83
N GLU A 155 10.91 1.82 -10.39
CA GLU A 155 11.68 2.67 -9.49
C GLU A 155 10.79 3.26 -8.38
N PRO A 156 10.75 2.60 -7.20
CA PRO A 156 9.96 3.05 -6.06
C PRO A 156 10.37 4.42 -5.51
N LEU A 157 11.64 4.80 -5.64
CA LEU A 157 12.16 6.10 -5.18
C LEU A 157 11.94 7.23 -6.20
N HIS A 158 11.21 6.98 -7.29
CA HIS A 158 10.92 8.00 -8.28
C HIS A 158 10.17 9.18 -7.62
N PRO A 159 10.57 10.45 -7.86
CA PRO A 159 9.96 11.61 -7.18
C PRO A 159 8.44 11.71 -7.32
N ALA A 160 7.89 11.28 -8.46
CA ALA A 160 6.44 11.23 -8.65
C ALA A 160 5.75 10.27 -7.66
N ILE A 161 6.36 9.12 -7.37
CA ILE A 161 5.83 8.12 -6.43
C ILE A 161 5.86 8.67 -5.01
N LEU A 162 6.99 9.22 -4.58
CA LEU A 162 7.11 9.83 -3.25
C LEU A 162 6.11 10.97 -3.05
N ARG A 163 5.89 11.81 -4.08
CA ARG A 163 4.87 12.86 -4.05
C ARG A 163 3.45 12.29 -4.00
N MET A 164 3.16 11.22 -4.72
CA MET A 164 1.86 10.54 -4.67
C MET A 164 1.60 9.91 -3.28
N VAL A 165 2.61 9.29 -2.67
CA VAL A 165 2.54 8.79 -1.29
C VAL A 165 2.25 9.94 -0.33
N LYS A 166 2.97 11.08 -0.46
CA LYS A 166 2.74 12.26 0.36
C LYS A 166 1.32 12.79 0.22
N GLN A 167 0.82 12.90 -1.01
CA GLN A 167 -0.52 13.39 -1.29
C GLN A 167 -1.61 12.49 -0.68
N ALA A 168 -1.46 11.17 -0.79
CA ALA A 168 -2.40 10.22 -0.19
C ALA A 168 -2.37 10.24 1.35
N ALA A 169 -1.16 10.31 1.94
CA ALA A 169 -0.98 10.46 3.38
C ALA A 169 -1.59 11.76 3.91
N ASP A 170 -1.37 12.87 3.21
CA ASP A 170 -1.93 14.18 3.56
C ASP A 170 -3.46 14.18 3.46
N ALA A 171 -4.03 13.59 2.41
CA ALA A 171 -5.46 13.51 2.24
C ALA A 171 -6.14 12.73 3.38
N GLY A 172 -5.59 11.57 3.76
CA GLY A 172 -6.12 10.79 4.88
C GLY A 172 -5.99 11.52 6.21
N ARG A 173 -4.83 12.12 6.49
CA ARG A 173 -4.59 12.92 7.70
C ARG A 173 -5.51 14.14 7.80
N LEU A 174 -5.75 14.86 6.70
CA LEU A 174 -6.67 16.00 6.67
C LEU A 174 -8.13 15.57 6.91
N ALA A 175 -8.50 14.37 6.45
CA ALA A 175 -9.82 13.79 6.72
C ALA A 175 -9.93 13.14 8.12
N GLY A 176 -8.82 12.99 8.84
CA GLY A 176 -8.78 12.36 10.16
C GLY A 176 -8.90 10.83 10.12
N ILE A 177 -8.55 10.21 9.00
CA ILE A 177 -8.54 8.75 8.83
C ILE A 177 -7.10 8.20 8.84
N PRO A 178 -6.87 7.01 9.42
CA PRO A 178 -5.54 6.41 9.42
C PRO A 178 -5.08 6.02 8.00
N VAL A 179 -3.79 6.19 7.74
CA VAL A 179 -3.13 5.83 6.50
C VAL A 179 -2.00 4.85 6.77
N SER A 180 -2.08 3.67 6.15
CA SER A 180 -0.99 2.70 6.14
C SER A 180 -0.23 2.71 4.82
N LEU A 181 1.01 2.23 4.83
CA LEU A 181 1.74 1.91 3.61
C LEU A 181 2.10 0.43 3.59
N CYS A 182 1.83 -0.22 2.47
CA CYS A 182 2.14 -1.62 2.22
C CYS A 182 2.90 -1.78 0.90
N GLY A 183 3.61 -2.90 0.78
CA GLY A 183 4.44 -3.20 -0.39
C GLY A 183 5.93 -3.17 -0.03
N GLU A 184 6.76 -3.30 -1.05
CA GLU A 184 8.21 -3.44 -0.87
C GLU A 184 8.85 -2.18 -0.29
N LEU A 185 8.29 -1.00 -0.58
CA LEU A 185 8.80 0.26 -0.05
C LEU A 185 8.70 0.30 1.49
N ALA A 186 7.66 -0.27 2.10
CA ALA A 186 7.53 -0.37 3.57
C ALA A 186 8.56 -1.31 4.21
N ALA A 187 9.10 -2.26 3.45
CA ALA A 187 9.94 -3.33 3.95
C ALA A 187 11.44 -3.00 3.95
N GLU A 188 11.83 -1.86 3.37
CA GLU A 188 13.24 -1.49 3.17
C GLU A 188 13.74 -0.60 4.32
N PRO A 189 14.71 -1.09 5.15
CA PRO A 189 15.27 -0.31 6.25
C PRO A 189 15.88 1.02 5.83
N LEU A 190 16.49 1.10 4.62
CA LEU A 190 17.06 2.34 4.10
C LEU A 190 16.01 3.46 3.97
N TYR A 191 14.74 3.10 3.75
CA TYR A 191 13.65 4.06 3.54
C TYR A 191 12.91 4.41 4.83
N ALA A 192 13.14 3.67 5.92
CA ALA A 192 12.48 3.86 7.20
C ALA A 192 12.53 5.32 7.73
N PRO A 193 13.66 6.06 7.62
CA PRO A 193 13.71 7.44 8.08
C PRO A 193 12.74 8.37 7.33
N ILE A 194 12.60 8.22 6.02
CA ILE A 194 11.66 9.05 5.24
C ILE A 194 10.22 8.56 5.37
N LEU A 195 10.01 7.24 5.54
CA LEU A 195 8.70 6.65 5.85
C LEU A 195 8.09 7.24 7.12
N LEU A 196 8.92 7.43 8.16
CA LEU A 196 8.50 8.12 9.38
C LEU A 196 8.12 9.58 9.11
N GLY A 197 8.84 10.26 8.21
CA GLY A 197 8.57 11.65 7.81
C GLY A 197 7.25 11.83 7.06
N PHE A 198 6.71 10.77 6.44
CA PHE A 198 5.37 10.80 5.83
C PHE A 198 4.24 10.82 6.86
N GLU A 199 4.55 10.58 8.15
CA GLU A 199 3.58 10.56 9.24
C GLU A 199 2.45 9.52 9.03
N LEU A 200 2.82 8.34 8.51
CA LEU A 200 1.91 7.21 8.34
C LEU A 200 1.59 6.56 9.70
N ASP A 201 0.34 6.10 9.87
CA ASP A 201 -0.11 5.44 11.10
C ASP A 201 0.43 4.01 11.24
N SER A 202 0.71 3.34 10.12
CA SER A 202 1.25 1.98 10.13
C SER A 202 2.02 1.61 8.86
N LEU A 203 2.99 0.71 9.01
CA LEU A 203 3.72 0.07 7.92
C LEU A 203 3.40 -1.42 7.92
N SER A 204 2.96 -1.94 6.78
CA SER A 204 2.64 -3.36 6.59
C SER A 204 3.63 -4.00 5.63
N MET A 205 4.35 -5.00 6.11
CA MET A 205 5.45 -5.65 5.38
C MET A 205 5.50 -7.14 5.67
N ASN A 206 6.39 -7.86 4.98
CA ASN A 206 6.65 -9.26 5.32
C ASN A 206 7.19 -9.39 6.76
N PRO A 207 6.91 -10.48 7.49
CA PRO A 207 7.34 -10.61 8.89
C PRO A 207 8.86 -10.52 9.10
N MET A 208 9.66 -10.89 8.09
CA MET A 208 11.13 -10.88 8.16
C MET A 208 11.72 -9.46 8.13
N ALA A 209 11.04 -8.50 7.49
CA ALA A 209 11.45 -7.11 7.43
C ALA A 209 11.13 -6.34 8.72
N VAL A 210 10.10 -6.78 9.48
CA VAL A 210 9.60 -6.06 10.66
C VAL A 210 10.72 -5.74 11.67
N PRO A 211 11.59 -6.68 12.10
CA PRO A 211 12.65 -6.36 13.06
C PRO A 211 13.65 -5.33 12.53
N ARG A 212 14.01 -5.42 11.24
CA ARG A 212 15.00 -4.51 10.62
C ARG A 212 14.46 -3.09 10.54
N VAL A 213 13.25 -2.92 10.00
CA VAL A 213 12.61 -1.60 9.89
C VAL A 213 12.30 -1.03 11.28
N LYS A 214 11.79 -1.85 12.21
CA LYS A 214 11.51 -1.43 13.59
C LYS A 214 12.74 -0.91 14.30
N LYS A 215 13.92 -1.52 14.07
CA LYS A 215 15.18 -1.07 14.66
C LYS A 215 15.53 0.36 14.24
N ILE A 216 15.47 0.65 12.93
CA ILE A 216 15.73 2.01 12.41
C ILE A 216 14.72 3.01 12.96
N ILE A 217 13.41 2.69 12.94
CA ILE A 217 12.37 3.58 13.45
C ILE A 217 12.59 3.91 14.94
N ARG A 218 13.00 2.95 15.75
CA ARG A 218 13.25 3.17 17.20
C ARG A 218 14.44 4.08 17.49
N ASN A 219 15.37 4.19 16.54
CA ASN A 219 16.56 5.05 16.64
C ASN A 219 16.40 6.37 15.87
N ALA A 220 15.30 6.54 15.14
CA ALA A 220 15.00 7.74 14.38
C ALA A 220 14.23 8.77 15.21
N ASN A 221 14.38 10.05 14.86
CA ASN A 221 13.60 11.15 15.40
C ASN A 221 12.57 11.62 14.36
N LEU A 222 11.30 11.75 14.75
CA LEU A 222 10.21 12.15 13.84
C LEU A 222 10.44 13.53 13.22
N GLU A 223 10.89 14.52 14.00
CA GLU A 223 11.09 15.88 13.50
C GLU A 223 12.27 15.95 12.53
N GLU A 224 13.35 15.21 12.78
CA GLU A 224 14.43 15.05 11.81
C GLU A 224 13.94 14.33 10.54
N SER A 225 13.15 13.27 10.69
CA SER A 225 12.56 12.53 9.57
C SER A 225 11.68 13.39 8.66
N LYS A 226 10.94 14.35 9.21
CA LYS A 226 10.18 15.34 8.43
C LYS A 226 11.11 16.21 7.58
N VAL A 227 12.24 16.65 8.13
CA VAL A 227 13.25 17.42 7.40
C VAL A 227 13.85 16.58 6.27
N TYR A 228 14.23 15.33 6.56
CA TYR A 228 14.77 14.42 5.54
C TYR A 228 13.79 14.19 4.39
N LEU A 229 12.50 13.98 4.70
CA LEU A 229 11.48 13.84 3.68
C LEU A 229 11.33 15.12 2.84
N GLN A 230 11.32 16.30 3.47
CA GLN A 230 11.22 17.57 2.74
C GLN A 230 12.38 17.74 1.75
N GLU A 231 13.61 17.43 2.16
CA GLU A 231 14.79 17.47 1.30
C GLU A 231 14.68 16.46 0.15
N VAL A 232 14.27 15.22 0.44
CA VAL A 232 14.07 14.16 -0.57
C VAL A 232 13.02 14.55 -1.61
N LEU A 233 11.92 15.19 -1.21
CA LEU A 233 10.85 15.60 -2.14
C LEU A 233 11.27 16.72 -3.12
N GLN A 234 12.38 17.42 -2.85
CA GLN A 234 12.98 18.41 -3.75
C GLN A 234 13.95 17.80 -4.77
N LEU A 235 14.35 16.53 -4.59
CA LEU A 235 15.29 15.87 -5.50
C LEU A 235 14.61 15.47 -6.81
N SER A 236 15.36 15.62 -7.90
CA SER A 236 14.81 15.50 -9.26
C SER A 236 14.83 14.09 -9.84
N THR A 237 15.57 13.15 -9.23
CA THR A 237 15.73 11.77 -9.76
C THR A 237 15.84 10.77 -8.62
N ALA A 238 15.43 9.53 -8.88
CA ALA A 238 15.54 8.44 -7.91
C ALA A 238 16.99 8.16 -7.48
N SER A 239 17.96 8.27 -8.40
CA SER A 239 19.38 8.10 -8.06
C SER A 239 19.86 9.11 -7.01
N LYS A 240 19.43 10.39 -7.12
CA LYS A 240 19.75 11.42 -6.11
C LYS A 240 19.07 11.12 -4.78
N VAL A 241 17.82 10.64 -4.81
CA VAL A 241 17.11 10.21 -3.60
C VAL A 241 17.88 9.06 -2.92
N ASN A 242 18.27 8.04 -3.68
CA ASN A 242 19.02 6.91 -3.15
C ASN A 242 20.38 7.34 -2.58
N GLU A 243 21.13 8.18 -3.29
CA GLU A 243 22.39 8.74 -2.81
C GLU A 243 22.21 9.51 -1.49
N TYR A 244 21.17 10.34 -1.40
CA TYR A 244 20.82 11.05 -0.18
C TYR A 244 20.55 10.08 0.98
N LEU A 245 19.74 9.05 0.75
CA LEU A 245 19.38 8.07 1.78
C LEU A 245 20.58 7.23 2.23
N CYS A 246 21.44 6.81 1.31
CA CYS A 246 22.69 6.12 1.66
C CYS A 246 23.62 7.00 2.51
N ASN A 247 23.77 8.29 2.15
CA ASN A 247 24.56 9.23 2.93
C ASN A 247 23.95 9.48 4.31
N LEU A 248 22.62 9.55 4.41
CA LEU A 248 21.90 9.68 5.68
C LEU A 248 22.12 8.45 6.56
N ALA A 249 21.95 7.25 6.01
CA ALA A 249 22.18 5.99 6.69
C ALA A 249 23.59 5.92 7.29
N TRP A 250 24.62 6.27 6.50
CA TRP A 250 26.00 6.29 6.98
C TRP A 250 26.28 7.31 8.07
N ARG A 251 25.65 8.48 8.03
CA ARG A 251 25.91 9.55 9.01
C ARG A 251 25.17 9.37 10.32
N ARG A 252 23.95 8.81 10.28
CA ARG A 252 23.04 8.79 11.43
C ARG A 252 22.74 7.40 11.97
N PHE A 253 22.84 6.36 11.14
CA PHE A 253 22.41 5.01 11.47
C PHE A 253 23.52 3.97 11.21
N ARG A 254 24.79 4.41 11.23
CA ARG A 254 25.95 3.59 10.85
C ARG A 254 25.95 2.21 11.53
N GLU A 255 25.84 2.18 12.85
CA GLU A 255 25.84 0.96 13.65
C GLU A 255 24.63 0.06 13.33
N ASP A 256 23.50 0.65 12.93
CA ASP A 256 22.31 -0.10 12.58
C ASP A 256 22.44 -0.76 11.20
N PHE A 257 23.10 -0.10 10.24
CA PHE A 257 23.30 -0.61 8.88
C PHE A 257 24.55 -1.47 8.69
N GLU A 258 25.61 -1.32 9.49
CA GLU A 258 26.75 -2.25 9.51
C GLU A 258 26.30 -3.67 9.90
N LEU A 259 25.21 -3.81 10.66
CA LEU A 259 24.59 -5.11 10.96
C LEU A 259 23.81 -5.72 9.79
N PHE A 260 23.70 -5.01 8.66
CA PHE A 260 23.04 -5.44 7.43
C PHE A 260 24.04 -5.60 6.26
N GLU A 261 25.34 -5.78 6.55
CA GLU A 261 26.50 -5.68 5.64
C GLU A 261 26.43 -6.44 4.30
N ASP A 262 25.54 -7.41 4.11
CA ASP A 262 25.40 -8.13 2.84
C ASP A 262 24.75 -7.32 1.69
N GLU A 263 24.07 -6.19 1.98
CA GLU A 263 23.32 -5.41 0.97
C GLU A 263 23.97 -4.05 0.61
N MET A 264 24.98 -3.59 1.35
CA MET A 264 25.66 -2.30 1.13
C MET A 264 26.73 -2.32 0.03
N GLY A 265 26.73 -3.33 -0.85
CA GLY A 265 27.63 -3.45 -2.01
C GLY A 265 27.47 -2.37 -3.10
N ARG A 266 26.77 -1.26 -2.85
CA ARG A 266 26.55 -0.15 -3.79
C ARG A 266 26.56 1.24 -3.14
N VAL A 267 27.40 1.47 -2.14
CA VAL A 267 27.79 2.84 -1.80
C VAL A 267 29.19 3.07 -2.34
N PRO A 268 29.38 3.92 -3.38
CA PRO A 268 30.71 4.38 -3.73
C PRO A 268 31.29 5.02 -2.47
N ALA A 269 32.45 4.54 -2.04
CA ALA A 269 33.16 5.19 -0.95
C ALA A 269 33.20 6.69 -1.24
N ALA A 270 32.64 7.50 -0.35
CA ALA A 270 32.78 8.95 -0.38
C ALA A 270 34.22 9.30 0.00
N ASN A 271 35.18 8.91 -0.85
CA ASN A 271 36.58 9.27 -0.78
C ASN A 271 37.04 9.51 -2.22
N GLY A 272 36.81 10.75 -2.68
CA GLY A 272 37.73 11.35 -3.61
C GLY A 272 39.10 11.43 -2.93
N ASN A 273 40.01 10.55 -3.31
CA ASN A 273 41.43 10.82 -3.25
C ASN A 273 42.06 10.14 -4.47
N PRO A 274 42.65 10.91 -5.42
CA PRO A 274 43.34 10.32 -6.55
C PRO A 274 44.69 9.78 -6.10
N GLN A 275 44.90 8.48 -6.27
CA GLN A 275 46.19 7.89 -6.61
C GLN A 275 45.97 6.83 -7.68
#